data_AF-A0A7X6Z769-F1
#
_entry.id   AF-A0A7X6Z769-F1
#
_cell.length_a   1.000
_cell.length_b   1.000
_cell.length_c   1.000
_cell.angle_alpha   90.00
_cell.angle_beta   90.00
_cell.angle_gamma   90.00
#
_symmetry.space_group_name_H-M   'P 1'
#
loop_
_entity.id
_entity.type
_entity.pdbx_description
1 polymer ?
#
loop_
_entity_poly.entity_id
_entity_poly.type
_entity_poly.pdbx_seq_one_letter_code
_entity_poly.pdbx_strand_id
1 'polypeptide(L)'
;SDKKHTLFVSYPFSRLAEKPFFISEWDMPWPNEYRAEAALFMASMASFQGFSGMTVHTYRYGCREEEAVTRRLGRDLVLGNSYYRGTFYTYNDPAKFGLFYHAALIMRRGDVREADQWVKIRLKHHTAYKPNSAASALPALMSGLIYKHKVSMLLDGMPDQGTACIDADEAGEDKAVLVSDTGELVRDLGQSIGTIDTPMTKAAYGFIGGKDIRLDGMAIKAKTDFGTIALSSLTPDPIDRSKNLLLTAVGRAQNTDFRAEPREDGGFRVVDSGKPPILVEAIEAEVRFQTDRRNLRVISIDDEGFITGTVKSWFDGDDFVIAIGQEFAQIYYLIQAQ
;
A
#
# COMPACT_ATOMS: atom_id res chain seq x y z
N SER A 1 0.13 -18.45 -0.37
CA SER A 1 1.34 -18.29 0.46
C SER A 1 0.91 -18.20 1.91
N ASP A 2 1.75 -18.65 2.83
CA ASP A 2 1.50 -18.55 4.27
C ASP A 2 1.25 -17.09 4.62
N LYS A 3 0.06 -16.77 5.17
CA LYS A 3 -0.44 -15.40 5.40
C LYS A 3 0.47 -14.58 6.33
N LYS A 4 1.47 -15.22 6.92
CA LYS A 4 2.42 -14.65 7.89
C LYS A 4 3.78 -14.29 7.29
N HIS A 5 4.14 -14.85 6.13
CA HIS A 5 5.39 -14.51 5.43
C HIS A 5 5.18 -13.25 4.59
N THR A 6 5.13 -12.10 5.26
CA THR A 6 5.10 -10.79 4.62
C THR A 6 6.51 -10.18 4.61
N LEU A 7 6.78 -9.26 3.67
CA LEU A 7 8.01 -8.45 3.65
C LEU A 7 8.32 -7.80 5.00
N PHE A 8 7.28 -7.57 5.81
CA PHE A 8 7.38 -6.93 7.11
C PHE A 8 7.93 -7.80 8.23
N VAL A 9 8.22 -9.09 8.02
CA VAL A 9 8.96 -9.88 9.02
C VAL A 9 10.47 -9.57 8.95
N SER A 10 11.02 -9.29 7.76
CA SER A 10 12.46 -9.10 7.58
C SER A 10 12.96 -7.68 7.90
N TYR A 11 12.11 -6.67 7.77
CA TYR A 11 12.46 -5.29 8.15
C TYR A 11 12.75 -5.10 9.65
N PRO A 12 11.88 -5.52 10.59
CA PRO A 12 12.15 -5.39 12.02
C PRO A 12 13.37 -6.22 12.44
N PHE A 13 13.62 -7.37 11.81
CA PHE A 13 14.84 -8.15 12.03
C PHE A 13 16.12 -7.37 11.68
N SER A 14 16.08 -6.60 10.60
CA SER A 14 17.20 -5.75 10.15
C SER A 14 17.30 -4.43 10.91
N ARG A 15 16.34 -4.12 11.79
CA ARG A 15 16.28 -2.85 12.52
C ARG A 15 16.83 -2.99 13.92
N LEU A 16 17.88 -2.24 14.23
CA LEU A 16 18.40 -2.11 15.59
C LEU A 16 17.66 -1.03 16.38
N ALA A 17 17.47 -1.25 17.68
CA ALA A 17 16.98 -0.23 18.60
C ALA A 17 17.91 1.01 18.60
N GLU A 18 17.35 2.19 18.83
CA GLU A 18 18.12 3.46 18.91
C GLU A 18 18.92 3.83 17.64
N LYS A 19 18.66 3.17 16.51
CA LYS A 19 19.30 3.47 15.23
C LYS A 19 18.24 3.90 14.21
N PRO A 20 18.56 4.89 13.35
CA PRO A 20 17.72 5.16 12.19
C PRO A 20 17.65 3.92 11.32
N PHE A 21 16.49 3.67 10.72
CA PHE A 21 16.26 2.53 9.84
C PHE A 21 15.68 3.01 8.52
N PHE A 22 16.33 2.62 7.43
CA PHE A 22 15.94 3.00 6.08
C PHE A 22 15.82 1.74 5.23
N ILE A 23 14.67 1.55 4.58
CA ILE A 23 14.48 0.45 3.64
C ILE A 23 15.11 0.86 2.30
N SER A 24 16.32 0.37 2.02
CA SER A 24 17.05 0.73 0.80
C SER A 24 16.36 0.25 -0.47
N GLU A 25 15.56 -0.81 -0.38
CA GLU A 25 14.88 -1.43 -1.51
C GLU A 25 13.65 -2.22 -1.07
N TRP A 26 12.54 -2.02 -1.77
CA TRP A 26 11.35 -2.86 -1.74
C TRP A 26 10.64 -2.81 -3.09
N ASP A 27 9.94 -3.88 -3.46
CA ASP A 27 9.01 -3.85 -4.58
C ASP A 27 7.96 -4.97 -4.48
N MET A 28 6.86 -4.77 -5.19
CA MET A 28 5.92 -5.81 -5.56
C MET A 28 5.94 -5.89 -7.09
N PRO A 29 6.73 -6.80 -7.70
CA PRO A 29 7.00 -6.75 -9.13
C PRO A 29 5.82 -7.24 -9.98
N TRP A 30 5.70 -6.71 -11.20
CA TRP A 30 4.86 -7.34 -12.23
C TRP A 30 5.42 -8.74 -12.53
N PRO A 31 4.60 -9.78 -12.78
CA PRO A 31 3.18 -9.78 -13.09
C PRO A 31 2.24 -9.95 -11.89
N ASN A 32 2.69 -9.72 -10.64
CA ASN A 32 1.83 -9.85 -9.47
C ASN A 32 0.59 -8.96 -9.59
N GLU A 33 -0.61 -9.52 -9.68
CA GLU A 33 -1.83 -8.75 -9.95
C GLU A 33 -2.24 -7.81 -8.80
N TYR A 34 -1.74 -8.03 -7.58
CA TYR A 34 -2.16 -7.31 -6.38
C TYR A 34 -1.32 -6.07 -6.05
N ARG A 35 -0.57 -5.52 -7.01
CA ARG A 35 0.39 -4.41 -6.79
C ARG A 35 -0.24 -3.12 -6.26
N ALA A 36 -1.52 -2.89 -6.52
CA ALA A 36 -2.25 -1.68 -6.14
C ALA A 36 -2.18 -1.35 -4.64
N GLU A 37 -2.05 -2.35 -3.77
CA GLU A 37 -1.99 -2.11 -2.32
C GLU A 37 -0.60 -1.65 -1.83
N ALA A 38 0.46 -1.90 -2.61
CA ALA A 38 1.82 -1.93 -2.09
C ALA A 38 2.31 -0.56 -1.60
N ALA A 39 2.08 0.50 -2.37
CA ALA A 39 2.59 1.84 -2.04
C ALA A 39 1.98 2.39 -0.74
N LEU A 40 0.66 2.26 -0.56
CA LEU A 40 0.00 2.70 0.66
C LEU A 40 0.36 1.82 1.85
N PHE A 41 0.40 0.51 1.65
CA PHE A 41 0.78 -0.40 2.72
C PHE A 41 2.21 -0.13 3.20
N MET A 42 3.16 0.09 2.30
CA MET A 42 4.52 0.43 2.67
C MET A 42 4.60 1.80 3.37
N ALA A 43 4.01 2.85 2.81
CA ALA A 43 4.04 4.19 3.39
C ALA A 43 3.43 4.25 4.79
N SER A 44 2.27 3.63 4.99
CA SER A 44 1.59 3.56 6.28
C SER A 44 2.41 2.81 7.31
N MET A 45 2.89 1.61 6.98
CA MET A 45 3.69 0.82 7.91
C MET A 45 5.02 1.47 8.26
N ALA A 46 5.72 2.10 7.32
CA ALA A 46 6.97 2.78 7.65
C ALA A 46 6.77 4.01 8.53
N SER A 47 5.70 4.78 8.29
CA SER A 47 5.34 5.92 9.15
C SER A 47 4.97 5.43 10.55
N PHE A 48 4.12 4.41 10.63
CA PHE A 48 3.73 3.76 11.87
C PHE A 48 4.93 3.19 12.66
N GLN A 49 5.89 2.59 11.97
CA GLN A 49 7.10 2.05 12.59
C GLN A 49 8.15 3.11 12.95
N GLY A 50 7.99 4.37 12.53
CA GLY A 50 9.02 5.39 12.70
C GLY A 50 10.29 5.08 11.91
N PHE A 51 10.16 4.56 10.69
CA PHE A 51 11.30 4.37 9.79
C PHE A 51 11.73 5.72 9.20
N SER A 52 13.03 5.89 8.99
CA SER A 52 13.61 7.12 8.43
C SER A 52 13.31 7.28 6.94
N GLY A 53 12.83 6.24 6.27
CA GLY A 53 12.38 6.30 4.88
C GLY A 53 12.45 4.95 4.18
N MET A 54 12.08 4.97 2.90
CA MET A 54 12.13 3.82 2.00
C MET A 54 12.40 4.25 0.56
N THR A 55 12.97 3.35 -0.22
CA THR A 55 13.11 3.51 -1.67
C THR A 55 12.43 2.34 -2.38
N VAL A 56 11.46 2.64 -3.25
CA VAL A 56 10.88 1.65 -4.14
C VAL A 56 11.85 1.32 -5.26
N HIS A 57 12.09 0.04 -5.47
CA HIS A 57 12.87 -0.45 -6.59
C HIS A 57 11.91 -0.82 -7.73
N THR A 58 12.00 -0.21 -8.91
CA THR A 58 12.86 0.91 -9.33
C THR A 58 12.07 1.84 -10.25
N TYR A 59 12.47 3.10 -10.33
CA TYR A 59 11.82 4.03 -11.25
C TYR A 59 11.95 3.54 -12.70
N ARG A 60 13.19 3.38 -13.20
CA ARG A 60 13.49 2.91 -14.57
C ARG A 60 14.96 2.46 -14.69
N TYR A 61 15.25 1.49 -15.56
CA TYR A 61 16.56 0.83 -15.75
C TYR A 61 17.32 1.38 -16.97
N GLY A 62 16.72 2.29 -17.75
CA GLY A 62 17.39 2.90 -18.88
C GLY A 62 16.53 3.92 -19.64
N CYS A 63 17.18 4.76 -20.43
CA CYS A 63 16.56 5.94 -21.04
C CYS A 63 15.91 5.70 -22.41
N ARG A 64 15.83 4.46 -22.93
CA ARG A 64 15.24 4.17 -24.24
C ARG A 64 13.77 4.61 -24.33
N GLU A 65 13.45 5.44 -25.30
CA GLU A 65 12.14 6.10 -25.43
C GLU A 65 11.16 5.42 -26.39
N GLU A 66 11.62 4.41 -27.14
CA GLU A 66 10.80 3.62 -28.08
C GLU A 66 9.47 3.18 -27.45
N GLU A 67 8.37 3.36 -28.16
CA GLU A 67 7.01 3.15 -27.62
C GLU A 67 6.77 1.70 -27.16
N ALA A 68 7.22 0.72 -27.96
CA ALA A 68 7.16 -0.71 -27.64
C ALA A 68 7.91 -1.07 -26.34
N VAL A 69 8.77 -0.15 -25.90
CA VAL A 69 9.60 -0.27 -24.70
C VAL A 69 8.96 0.58 -23.59
N THR A 70 8.44 1.78 -23.87
CA THR A 70 7.94 2.71 -22.85
C THR A 70 6.48 2.55 -22.45
N ARG A 71 5.62 1.99 -23.31
CA ARG A 71 4.16 1.87 -23.09
C ARG A 71 3.68 0.46 -22.72
N ARG A 72 4.57 -0.39 -22.21
CA ARG A 72 4.21 -1.70 -21.64
C ARG A 72 4.89 -1.96 -20.30
N LEU A 73 4.24 -2.76 -19.47
CA LEU A 73 4.80 -3.36 -18.25
C LEU A 73 5.73 -4.51 -18.60
N GLY A 74 6.79 -4.67 -17.81
CA GLY A 74 7.79 -5.70 -18.10
C GLY A 74 8.66 -5.32 -19.30
N ARG A 75 9.93 -5.73 -19.26
CA ARG A 75 10.84 -5.63 -20.40
C ARG A 75 11.86 -6.76 -20.37
N ASP A 76 12.09 -7.28 -21.56
CA ASP A 76 13.23 -8.11 -21.92
C ASP A 76 14.49 -7.26 -22.03
N LEU A 77 15.01 -6.78 -20.90
CA LEU A 77 16.23 -5.98 -20.91
C LEU A 77 17.45 -6.91 -20.91
N VAL A 78 18.05 -7.14 -22.07
CA VAL A 78 19.29 -7.94 -22.16
C VAL A 78 20.48 -7.10 -21.70
N LEU A 79 20.81 -7.17 -20.41
CA LEU A 79 22.14 -6.84 -19.92
C LEU A 79 22.73 -8.12 -19.29
N GLY A 80 23.70 -8.73 -19.97
CA GLY A 80 24.43 -9.90 -19.47
C GLY A 80 23.54 -11.13 -19.20
N ASN A 81 22.73 -11.56 -20.17
CA ASN A 81 21.86 -12.75 -20.12
C ASN A 81 20.62 -12.72 -19.19
N SER A 82 20.23 -11.57 -18.61
CA SER A 82 19.06 -11.53 -17.71
C SER A 82 17.85 -10.82 -18.33
N TYR A 83 16.93 -11.57 -18.95
CA TYR A 83 15.69 -11.09 -19.61
C TYR A 83 14.63 -10.46 -18.67
N TYR A 84 14.95 -10.08 -17.44
CA TYR A 84 13.94 -9.88 -16.38
C TYR A 84 13.80 -8.46 -15.83
N ARG A 85 14.60 -7.47 -16.25
CA ARG A 85 14.70 -6.23 -15.46
C ARG A 85 13.50 -5.29 -15.57
N GLY A 86 12.72 -5.27 -16.66
CA GLY A 86 11.61 -4.31 -16.75
C GLY A 86 10.40 -4.61 -15.85
N THR A 87 10.36 -5.77 -15.18
CA THR A 87 9.26 -6.18 -14.30
C THR A 87 9.15 -5.34 -13.02
N PHE A 88 10.24 -4.67 -12.65
CA PHE A 88 10.36 -3.82 -11.46
C PHE A 88 10.07 -2.33 -11.71
N TYR A 89 9.74 -1.94 -12.94
CA TYR A 89 9.45 -0.55 -13.25
C TYR A 89 8.24 -0.03 -12.49
N THR A 90 8.38 1.20 -11.98
CA THR A 90 7.27 1.92 -11.36
C THR A 90 6.79 3.09 -12.21
N TYR A 91 7.64 3.68 -13.07
CA TYR A 91 7.31 4.93 -13.77
C TYR A 91 6.08 4.87 -14.69
N ASN A 92 5.74 3.69 -15.20
CA ASN A 92 4.59 3.47 -16.09
C ASN A 92 3.62 2.40 -15.57
N ASP A 93 3.74 1.95 -14.32
CA ASP A 93 2.81 0.99 -13.73
C ASP A 93 1.74 1.70 -12.89
N PRO A 94 0.50 1.89 -13.42
CA PRO A 94 -0.54 2.61 -12.69
C PRO A 94 -0.92 1.92 -11.38
N ALA A 95 -0.71 0.60 -11.25
CA ALA A 95 -0.88 -0.10 -9.98
C ALA A 95 0.16 0.31 -8.91
N LYS A 96 1.25 1.00 -9.28
CA LYS A 96 2.26 1.49 -8.35
C LYS A 96 2.23 3.01 -8.24
N PHE A 97 2.55 3.72 -9.33
CA PHE A 97 2.67 5.19 -9.28
C PHE A 97 1.31 5.85 -9.00
N GLY A 98 0.21 5.16 -9.33
CA GLY A 98 -1.17 5.56 -9.03
C GLY A 98 -1.35 6.06 -7.60
N LEU A 99 -0.70 5.42 -6.62
CA LEU A 99 -0.90 5.77 -5.21
C LEU A 99 0.25 6.57 -4.59
N PHE A 100 1.21 7.04 -5.39
CA PHE A 100 2.37 7.78 -4.87
C PHE A 100 1.98 9.10 -4.21
N TYR A 101 0.93 9.79 -4.68
CA TYR A 101 0.48 11.03 -4.06
C TYR A 101 0.02 10.80 -2.61
N HIS A 102 -0.82 9.79 -2.38
CA HIS A 102 -1.27 9.42 -1.04
C HIS A 102 -0.11 8.91 -0.16
N ALA A 103 0.78 8.07 -0.71
CA ALA A 103 1.97 7.60 0.00
C ALA A 103 2.88 8.76 0.42
N ALA A 104 3.05 9.76 -0.45
CA ALA A 104 3.82 10.97 -0.14
C ALA A 104 3.16 11.80 0.96
N LEU A 105 1.83 11.97 0.95
CA LEU A 105 1.10 12.65 2.03
C LEU A 105 1.31 11.92 3.36
N ILE A 106 1.13 10.60 3.40
CA ILE A 106 1.36 9.79 4.59
C ILE A 106 2.78 10.01 5.15
N MET A 107 3.82 9.85 4.33
CA MET A 107 5.20 9.91 4.82
C MET A 107 5.73 11.33 5.07
N ARG A 108 5.29 12.33 4.29
CA ARG A 108 5.85 13.69 4.34
C ARG A 108 5.05 14.63 5.24
N ARG A 109 3.72 14.51 5.25
CA ARG A 109 2.85 15.27 6.14
C ARG A 109 2.67 14.56 7.48
N GLY A 110 2.89 13.25 7.53
CA GLY A 110 2.74 12.45 8.75
C GLY A 110 1.29 12.07 9.01
N ASP A 111 0.52 11.74 7.96
CA ASP A 111 -0.91 11.44 8.10
C ASP A 111 -1.17 10.19 8.96
N VAL A 112 -0.22 9.25 8.98
CA VAL A 112 -0.21 8.08 9.88
C VAL A 112 0.84 8.35 10.95
N ARG A 113 0.43 8.28 12.23
CA ARG A 113 1.34 8.54 13.34
C ARG A 113 2.16 7.31 13.71
N GLU A 114 3.31 7.55 14.35
CA GLU A 114 4.15 6.48 14.91
C GLU A 114 3.38 5.73 16.02
N ALA A 115 3.71 4.45 16.19
CA ALA A 115 3.10 3.58 17.19
C ALA A 115 3.23 4.13 18.62
N ASP A 116 2.20 3.88 19.44
CA ASP A 116 2.16 4.31 20.84
C ASP A 116 3.07 3.45 21.73
N GLN A 117 3.34 2.20 21.33
CA GLN A 117 4.21 1.28 22.05
C GLN A 117 5.44 0.93 21.21
N TRP A 118 6.58 0.83 21.90
CA TRP A 118 7.82 0.34 21.32
C TRP A 118 8.24 -0.98 21.97
N VAL A 119 8.11 -2.07 21.21
CA VAL A 119 8.47 -3.43 21.62
C VAL A 119 9.83 -3.79 21.03
N LYS A 120 10.79 -4.12 21.91
CA LYS A 120 12.09 -4.66 21.51
C LYS A 120 12.09 -6.17 21.54
N ILE A 121 12.67 -6.78 20.52
CA ILE A 121 12.91 -8.21 20.47
C ILE A 121 14.37 -8.47 20.81
N ARG A 122 14.60 -9.06 21.98
CA ARG A 122 15.92 -9.37 22.50
C ARG A 122 16.47 -10.63 21.84
N LEU A 123 17.63 -10.48 21.22
CA LEU A 123 18.39 -11.58 20.63
C LEU A 123 19.57 -11.93 21.55
N LYS A 124 19.33 -12.79 22.55
CA LYS A 124 20.38 -13.30 23.45
C LYS A 124 21.33 -14.19 22.67
N HIS A 125 22.64 -14.04 22.89
CA HIS A 125 23.66 -14.82 22.20
C HIS A 125 23.56 -14.70 20.67
N HIS A 126 23.47 -13.48 20.15
CA HIS A 126 23.35 -13.21 18.71
C HIS A 126 24.40 -13.92 17.83
N THR A 127 25.58 -14.26 18.38
CA THR A 127 26.62 -15.06 17.72
C THR A 127 26.26 -16.54 17.51
N ALA A 128 25.23 -17.04 18.19
CA ALA A 128 24.69 -18.40 18.01
C ALA A 128 23.76 -18.49 16.78
N TYR A 129 23.26 -17.36 16.27
CA TYR A 129 22.54 -17.30 15.01
C TYR A 129 23.54 -17.41 13.86
N LYS A 130 23.33 -18.39 12.99
CA LYS A 130 24.22 -18.67 11.87
C LYS A 130 24.15 -17.52 10.86
N PRO A 131 25.23 -17.24 10.11
CA PRO A 131 25.11 -16.51 8.86
C PRO A 131 23.99 -17.15 8.02
N ASN A 132 22.99 -16.36 7.62
CA ASN A 132 21.74 -16.77 6.95
C ASN A 132 20.58 -17.25 7.83
N SER A 133 20.59 -17.02 9.15
CA SER A 133 19.37 -17.13 9.95
C SER A 133 18.31 -16.16 9.43
N ALA A 134 17.16 -16.69 8.99
CA ALA A 134 16.06 -15.90 8.45
C ALA A 134 15.22 -15.30 9.58
N ALA A 135 14.63 -14.13 9.35
CA ALA A 135 13.69 -13.50 10.28
C ALA A 135 12.50 -14.42 10.63
N SER A 136 12.12 -15.32 9.71
CA SER A 136 11.08 -16.33 9.92
C SER A 136 11.43 -17.39 10.96
N ALA A 137 12.70 -17.50 11.37
CA ALA A 137 13.11 -18.41 12.44
C ALA A 137 12.85 -17.83 13.84
N LEU A 138 12.43 -16.57 13.97
CA LEU A 138 12.16 -15.91 15.25
C LEU A 138 10.63 -15.87 15.51
N PRO A 139 10.10 -16.69 16.44
CA PRO A 139 8.68 -16.69 16.79
C PRO A 139 8.10 -15.32 17.10
N ALA A 140 8.87 -14.47 17.79
CA ALA A 140 8.44 -13.11 18.13
C ALA A 140 8.11 -12.27 16.89
N LEU A 141 8.91 -12.38 15.81
CA LEU A 141 8.69 -11.64 14.57
C LEU A 141 7.50 -12.17 13.76
N MET A 142 7.16 -13.44 13.93
CA MET A 142 6.06 -14.09 13.22
C MET A 142 4.67 -13.84 13.85
N SER A 143 4.61 -13.19 15.01
CA SER A 143 3.38 -12.95 15.78
C SER A 143 2.52 -11.77 15.31
N GLY A 144 2.93 -11.07 14.25
CA GLY A 144 2.26 -9.86 13.78
C GLY A 144 2.46 -8.63 14.65
N LEU A 145 3.41 -8.64 15.61
CA LEU A 145 3.75 -7.49 16.45
C LEU A 145 4.03 -6.22 15.66
N ILE A 146 4.65 -6.33 14.48
CA ILE A 146 4.93 -5.17 13.63
C ILE A 146 3.66 -4.41 13.18
N TYR A 147 2.52 -5.07 13.12
CA TYR A 147 1.25 -4.43 12.78
C TYR A 147 0.58 -3.75 13.98
N LYS A 148 1.01 -4.09 15.20
CA LYS A 148 0.42 -3.62 16.46
C LYS A 148 1.24 -2.51 17.11
N HIS A 149 2.56 -2.61 17.03
CA HIS A 149 3.50 -1.76 17.77
C HIS A 149 4.72 -1.45 16.91
N LYS A 150 5.50 -0.44 17.30
CA LYS A 150 6.85 -0.24 16.78
C LYS A 150 7.74 -1.40 17.24
N VAL A 151 8.46 -2.02 16.31
CA VAL A 151 9.33 -3.18 16.59
C VAL A 151 10.77 -2.90 16.18
N SER A 152 11.73 -3.33 17.00
CA SER A 152 13.17 -3.35 16.69
C SER A 152 13.90 -4.48 17.41
N MET A 153 15.02 -4.94 16.87
CA MET A 153 15.93 -5.85 17.55
C MET A 153 16.75 -5.13 18.63
N LEU A 154 16.93 -5.79 19.76
CA LEU A 154 17.84 -5.40 20.84
C LEU A 154 18.94 -6.45 20.96
N LEU A 155 20.18 -6.03 20.73
CA LEU A 155 21.38 -6.86 20.89
C LEU A 155 22.02 -6.65 22.26
N ASP A 156 22.87 -7.60 22.68
CA ASP A 156 23.61 -7.51 23.94
C ASP A 156 24.42 -6.20 24.03
N GLY A 157 24.32 -5.52 25.17
CA GLY A 157 25.02 -4.26 25.43
C GLY A 157 24.35 -3.00 24.87
N MET A 158 23.21 -3.12 24.17
CA MET A 158 22.42 -1.97 23.75
C MET A 158 21.52 -1.45 24.88
N PRO A 159 21.20 -0.13 24.91
CA PRO A 159 20.25 0.42 25.86
C PRO A 159 18.86 -0.20 25.70
N ASP A 160 18.28 -0.65 26.82
CA ASP A 160 16.93 -1.22 26.86
C ASP A 160 15.88 -0.09 27.06
N GLN A 161 15.74 0.81 26.08
CA GLN A 161 14.78 1.93 26.10
C GLN A 161 13.55 1.66 25.22
N GLY A 162 12.35 2.03 25.65
CA GLY A 162 11.08 1.67 25.00
C GLY A 162 10.11 1.02 25.97
N THR A 163 8.91 0.67 25.48
CA THR A 163 7.80 0.29 26.35
C THR A 163 7.87 -1.14 26.87
N ALA A 164 8.33 -2.08 26.03
CA ALA A 164 8.45 -3.48 26.40
C ALA A 164 9.67 -4.14 25.73
N CYS A 165 10.12 -5.25 26.31
CA CYS A 165 11.16 -6.10 25.73
C CYS A 165 10.78 -7.57 25.92
N ILE A 166 10.76 -8.33 24.82
CA ILE A 166 10.44 -9.76 24.77
C ILE A 166 11.62 -10.54 24.21
N ASP A 167 11.72 -11.83 24.52
CA ASP A 167 12.76 -12.69 23.96
C ASP A 167 12.38 -13.15 22.54
N ALA A 168 13.35 -13.32 21.65
CA ALA A 168 13.10 -13.68 20.25
C ALA A 168 12.36 -15.01 20.03
N ASP A 169 12.51 -15.94 20.98
CA ASP A 169 11.88 -17.25 20.97
C ASP A 169 10.44 -17.24 21.51
N GLU A 170 9.97 -16.09 22.02
CA GLU A 170 8.61 -15.94 22.52
C GLU A 170 7.62 -15.94 21.35
N ALA A 171 6.78 -16.97 21.28
CA ALA A 171 5.70 -17.02 20.31
C ALA A 171 4.56 -16.09 20.77
N GLY A 172 4.16 -15.17 19.89
CA GLY A 172 2.96 -14.37 20.13
C GLY A 172 1.68 -15.04 19.62
N GLU A 173 0.55 -14.40 19.89
CA GLU A 173 -0.76 -14.90 19.47
C GLU A 173 -1.02 -14.68 17.98
N ASP A 174 -1.46 -15.75 17.31
CA ASP A 174 -2.01 -15.69 15.97
C ASP A 174 -3.37 -15.01 15.97
N LYS A 175 -3.44 -13.78 15.46
CA LYS A 175 -4.70 -13.06 15.28
C LYS A 175 -5.06 -12.96 13.81
N ALA A 176 -6.31 -13.25 13.49
CA ALA A 176 -6.86 -13.08 12.15
C ALA A 176 -6.97 -11.59 11.76
N VAL A 177 -7.15 -10.72 12.76
CA VAL A 177 -7.21 -9.26 12.60
C VAL A 177 -6.11 -8.62 13.42
N LEU A 178 -5.30 -7.79 12.77
CA LEU A 178 -4.20 -7.05 13.36
C LEU A 178 -4.56 -5.58 13.32
N VAL A 179 -4.53 -4.93 14.49
CA VAL A 179 -4.89 -3.51 14.66
C VAL A 179 -3.71 -2.81 15.29
N SER A 180 -3.30 -1.66 14.76
CA SER A 180 -2.26 -0.83 15.36
C SER A 180 -2.71 -0.33 16.74
N ASP A 181 -1.77 -0.13 17.65
CA ASP A 181 -2.04 0.51 18.95
C ASP A 181 -2.56 1.94 18.81
N THR A 182 -2.31 2.58 17.67
CA THR A 182 -2.89 3.88 17.32
C THR A 182 -4.36 3.82 16.91
N GLY A 183 -4.85 2.64 16.50
CA GLY A 183 -6.17 2.44 15.89
C GLY A 183 -6.28 2.82 14.41
N GLU A 184 -5.25 3.45 13.83
CA GLU A 184 -5.28 3.99 12.46
C GLU A 184 -5.11 2.93 11.37
N LEU A 185 -4.50 1.78 11.68
CA LEU A 185 -4.20 0.73 10.70
C LEU A 185 -4.85 -0.59 11.10
N VAL A 186 -5.54 -1.23 10.16
CA VAL A 186 -6.08 -2.59 10.34
C VAL A 186 -5.64 -3.47 9.19
N ARG A 187 -5.25 -4.72 9.50
CA ARG A 187 -5.09 -5.82 8.55
C ARG A 187 -5.99 -6.97 8.96
N ASP A 188 -7.01 -7.25 8.17
CA ASP A 188 -7.84 -8.44 8.29
C ASP A 188 -7.30 -9.52 7.34
N LEU A 189 -6.57 -10.49 7.90
CA LEU A 189 -5.99 -11.61 7.17
C LEU A 189 -7.04 -12.66 6.79
N GLY A 190 -8.15 -12.72 7.52
CA GLY A 190 -9.27 -13.60 7.21
C GLY A 190 -9.97 -13.16 5.92
N GLN A 191 -10.14 -11.85 5.79
CA GLN A 191 -10.80 -11.21 4.65
C GLN A 191 -9.84 -10.71 3.57
N SER A 192 -8.53 -10.71 3.81
CA SER A 192 -7.51 -10.16 2.89
C SER A 192 -7.76 -8.68 2.57
N ILE A 193 -8.01 -7.87 3.60
CA ILE A 193 -8.20 -6.42 3.51
C ILE A 193 -7.21 -5.71 4.43
N GLY A 194 -6.79 -4.51 4.04
CA GLY A 194 -6.26 -3.52 4.98
C GLY A 194 -6.98 -2.19 4.89
N THR A 195 -6.95 -1.43 5.99
CA THR A 195 -7.49 -0.07 6.05
C THR A 195 -6.50 0.89 6.69
N ILE A 196 -6.61 2.15 6.27
CA ILE A 196 -5.96 3.32 6.87
C ILE A 196 -7.09 4.26 7.26
N ASP A 197 -7.16 4.65 8.53
CA ASP A 197 -8.22 5.49 9.06
C ASP A 197 -7.65 6.65 9.87
N THR A 198 -7.30 7.74 9.19
CA THR A 198 -6.80 8.96 9.83
C THR A 198 -7.67 10.16 9.45
N PRO A 199 -7.58 11.29 10.16
CA PRO A 199 -8.32 12.50 9.80
C PRO A 199 -7.95 13.07 8.42
N MET A 200 -6.72 12.83 7.96
CA MET A 200 -6.14 13.42 6.74
C MET A 200 -6.16 12.46 5.55
N THR A 201 -6.07 11.15 5.80
CA THR A 201 -6.05 10.10 4.78
C THR A 201 -6.86 8.90 5.26
N LYS A 202 -7.81 8.46 4.42
CA LYS A 202 -8.61 7.26 4.64
C LYS A 202 -8.50 6.35 3.43
N ALA A 203 -8.29 5.05 3.63
CA ALA A 203 -8.13 4.11 2.54
C ALA A 203 -8.57 2.70 2.91
N ALA A 204 -8.95 1.94 1.89
CA ALA A 204 -9.14 0.50 1.94
C ALA A 204 -8.45 -0.16 0.75
N TYR A 205 -7.78 -1.29 1.00
CA TYR A 205 -7.05 -2.03 -0.03
C TYR A 205 -7.16 -3.55 0.17
N GLY A 206 -6.95 -4.31 -0.90
CA GLY A 206 -7.07 -5.76 -0.90
C GLY A 206 -8.36 -6.21 -1.58
N PHE A 207 -8.92 -7.34 -1.13
CA PHE A 207 -10.17 -7.88 -1.68
C PHE A 207 -11.39 -7.16 -1.08
N ILE A 208 -11.65 -5.93 -1.55
CA ILE A 208 -12.68 -5.03 -1.03
C ILE A 208 -14.09 -5.26 -1.62
N GLY A 209 -14.20 -6.01 -2.71
CA GLY A 209 -15.47 -6.21 -3.41
C GLY A 209 -16.51 -6.98 -2.61
N GLY A 210 -17.75 -6.51 -2.69
CA GLY A 210 -18.90 -7.12 -1.99
C GLY A 210 -18.88 -6.92 -0.48
N LYS A 211 -17.99 -6.09 0.05
CA LYS A 211 -17.84 -5.82 1.48
C LYS A 211 -18.31 -4.43 1.85
N ASP A 212 -18.82 -4.30 3.07
CA ASP A 212 -19.22 -3.02 3.65
C ASP A 212 -18.09 -2.50 4.52
N ILE A 213 -17.19 -1.71 3.93
CA ILE A 213 -16.02 -1.18 4.63
C ILE A 213 -16.41 0.14 5.28
N ARG A 214 -16.23 0.22 6.61
CA ARG A 214 -16.55 1.40 7.41
C ARG A 214 -15.31 1.89 8.13
N LEU A 215 -15.06 3.18 7.97
CA LEU A 215 -14.02 3.97 8.63
C LEU A 215 -14.72 5.12 9.37
N ASP A 216 -13.99 5.85 10.19
CA ASP A 216 -14.53 7.03 10.85
C ASP A 216 -14.98 8.08 9.81
N GLY A 217 -16.28 8.38 9.77
CA GLY A 217 -16.86 9.33 8.82
C GLY A 217 -16.74 8.94 7.34
N MET A 218 -16.42 7.69 6.99
CA MET A 218 -16.31 7.23 5.60
C MET A 218 -16.77 5.77 5.43
N ALA A 219 -17.50 5.49 4.34
CA ALA A 219 -17.88 4.14 3.95
C ALA A 219 -17.56 3.88 2.48
N ILE A 220 -17.18 2.64 2.18
CA ILE A 220 -16.81 2.20 0.83
C ILE A 220 -17.60 0.93 0.50
N LYS A 221 -18.28 0.93 -0.64
CA LYS A 221 -18.93 -0.25 -1.24
C LYS A 221 -18.40 -0.45 -2.65
N ALA A 222 -17.49 -1.39 -2.81
CA ALA A 222 -16.93 -1.76 -4.10
C ALA A 222 -17.65 -2.97 -4.71
N LYS A 223 -17.87 -2.95 -6.02
CA LYS A 223 -18.27 -4.13 -6.79
C LYS A 223 -17.05 -4.91 -7.30
N THR A 224 -16.00 -4.19 -7.69
CA THR A 224 -14.72 -4.79 -8.11
C THR A 224 -14.12 -5.58 -6.94
N ASP A 225 -13.66 -6.80 -7.20
CA ASP A 225 -13.22 -7.74 -6.18
C ASP A 225 -11.98 -7.27 -5.42
N PHE A 226 -10.95 -6.85 -6.14
CA PHE A 226 -9.69 -6.33 -5.62
C PHE A 226 -9.45 -4.90 -6.07
N GLY A 227 -8.95 -4.08 -5.16
CA GLY A 227 -8.53 -2.73 -5.50
C GLY A 227 -8.02 -1.98 -4.30
N THR A 228 -7.59 -0.76 -4.54
CA THR A 228 -7.27 0.21 -3.51
C THR A 228 -8.04 1.49 -3.76
N ILE A 229 -8.78 1.96 -2.76
CA ILE A 229 -9.49 3.23 -2.77
C ILE A 229 -8.91 4.08 -1.65
N ALA A 230 -8.42 5.27 -1.96
CA ALA A 230 -7.84 6.20 -1.00
C ALA A 230 -8.38 7.62 -1.20
N LEU A 231 -8.74 8.26 -0.10
CA LEU A 231 -9.18 9.65 -0.03
C LEU A 231 -8.22 10.40 0.89
N SER A 232 -7.60 11.47 0.38
CA SER A 232 -6.73 12.33 1.17
C SER A 232 -7.08 13.80 0.99
N SER A 233 -6.96 14.56 2.08
CA SER A 233 -6.96 16.02 1.99
C SER A 233 -5.69 16.51 1.29
N LEU A 234 -5.84 17.45 0.36
CA LEU A 234 -4.76 18.23 -0.27
C LEU A 234 -4.56 19.60 0.40
N THR A 235 -5.20 19.80 1.56
CA THR A 235 -5.10 21.03 2.36
C THR A 235 -4.58 20.70 3.76
N PRO A 236 -4.31 21.71 4.61
CA PRO A 236 -4.05 21.48 6.02
C PRO A 236 -5.29 21.02 6.82
N ASP A 237 -6.49 21.16 6.27
CA ASP A 237 -7.73 20.79 6.95
C ASP A 237 -8.00 19.27 6.80
N PRO A 238 -8.60 18.61 7.82
CA PRO A 238 -9.05 17.23 7.74
C PRO A 238 -10.12 17.01 6.66
N ILE A 239 -10.37 15.74 6.32
CA ILE A 239 -11.26 15.36 5.21
C ILE A 239 -12.65 15.99 5.33
N ASP A 240 -13.22 16.03 6.54
CA ASP A 240 -14.53 16.61 6.86
C ASP A 240 -14.64 18.09 6.50
N ARG A 241 -13.53 18.84 6.50
CA ARG A 241 -13.50 20.30 6.30
C ARG A 241 -12.66 20.75 5.11
N SER A 242 -11.98 19.83 4.43
CA SER A 242 -11.09 20.16 3.31
C SER A 242 -11.86 20.68 2.10
N LYS A 243 -11.33 21.74 1.50
CA LYS A 243 -11.83 22.30 0.23
C LYS A 243 -11.24 21.65 -1.02
N ASN A 244 -10.26 20.76 -0.85
CA ASN A 244 -9.55 20.11 -1.95
C ASN A 244 -9.08 18.72 -1.50
N LEU A 245 -9.64 17.68 -2.09
CA LEU A 245 -9.33 16.28 -1.78
C LEU A 245 -8.93 15.55 -3.06
N LEU A 246 -8.06 14.56 -2.92
CA LEU A 246 -7.76 13.58 -3.95
C LEU A 246 -8.43 12.27 -3.55
N LEU A 247 -9.30 11.76 -4.42
CA LEU A 247 -9.79 10.39 -4.39
C LEU A 247 -9.05 9.62 -5.49
N THR A 248 -8.40 8.52 -5.12
CA THR A 248 -7.73 7.64 -6.08
C THR A 248 -8.26 6.22 -5.93
N ALA A 249 -8.57 5.57 -7.05
CA ALA A 249 -9.07 4.20 -7.07
C ALA A 249 -8.32 3.39 -8.13
N VAL A 250 -7.57 2.38 -7.70
CA VAL A 250 -6.66 1.61 -8.57
C VAL A 250 -6.94 0.12 -8.42
N GLY A 251 -7.27 -0.53 -9.54
CA GLY A 251 -7.42 -1.97 -9.65
C GLY A 251 -6.18 -2.67 -10.18
N ARG A 252 -6.37 -3.85 -10.79
CA ARG A 252 -5.29 -4.58 -11.46
C ARG A 252 -4.79 -3.82 -12.69
N ALA A 253 -3.49 -3.91 -12.96
CA ALA A 253 -2.89 -3.33 -14.17
C ALA A 253 -2.09 -4.37 -14.95
N GLN A 254 -2.36 -4.48 -16.26
CA GLN A 254 -1.75 -5.44 -17.18
C GLN A 254 -1.59 -4.83 -18.57
N ASN A 255 -0.69 -5.40 -19.38
CA ASN A 255 -0.61 -5.05 -20.80
C ASN A 255 -1.84 -5.56 -21.57
N THR A 256 -2.17 -4.90 -22.68
CA THR A 256 -3.16 -5.41 -23.63
C THR A 256 -2.74 -6.79 -24.13
N ASP A 257 -3.70 -7.72 -24.21
CA ASP A 257 -3.48 -9.13 -24.61
C ASP A 257 -2.54 -9.94 -23.68
N PHE A 258 -2.28 -9.47 -22.45
CA PHE A 258 -1.53 -10.25 -21.45
C PHE A 258 -2.17 -11.61 -21.18
N ARG A 259 -1.35 -12.66 -21.14
CA ARG A 259 -1.80 -14.04 -20.89
C ARG A 259 -0.90 -14.74 -19.88
N ALA A 260 -1.53 -15.37 -18.90
CA ALA A 260 -0.87 -16.24 -17.94
C ALA A 260 -1.66 -17.54 -17.76
N GLU A 261 -0.96 -18.61 -17.43
CA GLU A 261 -1.51 -19.92 -17.10
C GLU A 261 -1.30 -20.22 -15.61
N PRO A 262 -2.28 -20.84 -14.93
CA PRO A 262 -2.08 -21.26 -13.55
C PRO A 262 -0.98 -22.33 -13.47
N ARG A 263 -0.23 -22.29 -12.37
CA ARG A 263 0.74 -23.31 -12.00
C ARG A 263 0.17 -24.17 -10.87
N GLU A 264 0.64 -25.41 -10.78
CA GLU A 264 0.21 -26.35 -9.73
C GLU A 264 0.51 -25.84 -8.31
N ASP A 265 1.52 -24.98 -8.15
CA ASP A 265 1.90 -24.35 -6.88
C ASP A 265 1.00 -23.15 -6.48
N GLY A 266 -0.07 -22.88 -7.25
CA GLY A 266 -0.98 -21.77 -7.02
C GLY A 266 -0.47 -20.42 -7.54
N GLY A 267 0.69 -20.39 -8.19
CA GLY A 267 1.16 -19.22 -8.94
C GLY A 267 0.63 -19.18 -10.37
N PHE A 268 1.14 -18.24 -11.16
CA PHE A 268 0.90 -18.19 -12.60
C PHE A 268 2.23 -18.17 -13.36
N ARG A 269 2.22 -18.74 -14.57
CA ARG A 269 3.30 -18.64 -15.55
C ARG A 269 2.86 -17.67 -16.64
N VAL A 270 3.65 -16.62 -16.86
CA VAL A 270 3.43 -15.72 -18.00
C VAL A 270 3.65 -16.49 -19.29
N VAL A 271 2.63 -16.52 -20.15
CA VAL A 271 2.68 -17.13 -21.48
C VAL A 271 2.95 -16.07 -22.53
N ASP A 272 2.31 -14.91 -22.39
CA ASP A 272 2.51 -13.74 -23.23
C ASP A 272 2.50 -12.49 -22.34
N SER A 273 3.53 -11.65 -22.48
CA SER A 273 3.63 -10.41 -21.74
C SER A 273 2.69 -9.32 -22.29
N GLY A 274 2.07 -9.54 -23.44
CA GLY A 274 1.18 -8.58 -24.09
C GLY A 274 1.92 -7.42 -24.75
N LYS A 275 1.14 -6.41 -25.16
CA LYS A 275 1.59 -5.24 -25.91
C LYS A 275 0.99 -3.94 -25.34
N PRO A 276 1.53 -2.76 -25.70
CA PRO A 276 0.87 -1.49 -25.41
C PRO A 276 -0.56 -1.40 -25.97
N PRO A 277 -1.44 -0.59 -25.35
CA PRO A 277 -1.23 0.15 -24.11
C PRO A 277 -1.32 -0.72 -22.85
N ILE A 278 -0.94 -0.15 -21.71
CA ILE A 278 -1.21 -0.70 -20.38
C ILE A 278 -2.67 -0.42 -20.05
N LEU A 279 -3.38 -1.45 -19.60
CA LEU A 279 -4.76 -1.37 -19.15
C LEU A 279 -4.78 -1.42 -17.62
N VAL A 280 -5.59 -0.55 -17.02
CA VAL A 280 -5.91 -0.58 -15.59
C VAL A 280 -7.40 -0.86 -15.43
N GLU A 281 -7.72 -1.78 -14.53
CA GLU A 281 -9.09 -2.11 -14.16
C GLU A 281 -9.76 -0.91 -13.49
N ALA A 282 -10.87 -0.46 -14.06
CA ALA A 282 -11.70 0.56 -13.46
C ALA A 282 -12.35 0.02 -12.19
N ILE A 283 -12.21 0.74 -11.08
CA ILE A 283 -12.86 0.38 -9.82
C ILE A 283 -14.30 0.92 -9.84
N GLU A 284 -15.27 0.02 -9.87
CA GLU A 284 -16.67 0.35 -9.62
C GLU A 284 -16.93 0.38 -8.11
N ALA A 285 -17.15 1.57 -7.57
CA ALA A 285 -17.44 1.73 -6.15
C ALA A 285 -18.31 2.95 -5.85
N GLU A 286 -19.02 2.87 -4.73
CA GLU A 286 -19.62 4.02 -4.07
C GLU A 286 -18.77 4.38 -2.85
N VAL A 287 -18.31 5.62 -2.81
CA VAL A 287 -17.56 6.20 -1.70
C VAL A 287 -18.42 7.25 -1.03
N ARG A 288 -18.63 7.11 0.27
CA ARG A 288 -19.39 8.05 1.10
C ARG A 288 -18.46 8.61 2.15
N PHE A 289 -18.48 9.92 2.36
CA PHE A 289 -17.79 10.52 3.50
C PHE A 289 -18.52 11.75 4.03
N GLN A 290 -18.38 11.97 5.33
CA GLN A 290 -18.96 13.12 6.02
C GLN A 290 -18.16 14.38 5.74
N THR A 291 -18.86 15.49 5.50
CA THR A 291 -18.20 16.79 5.30
C THR A 291 -19.11 17.98 5.60
N ASP A 292 -18.51 19.03 6.16
CA ASP A 292 -19.14 20.35 6.36
C ASP A 292 -19.24 21.15 5.05
N ARG A 293 -18.53 20.73 3.99
CA ARG A 293 -18.51 21.44 2.70
C ARG A 293 -19.71 21.04 1.85
N ARG A 294 -20.67 21.95 1.68
CA ARG A 294 -21.91 21.69 0.91
C ARG A 294 -21.82 22.00 -0.58
N ASN A 295 -20.69 22.53 -1.05
CA ASN A 295 -20.45 22.99 -2.41
C ASN A 295 -19.34 22.18 -3.12
N LEU A 296 -19.27 20.86 -2.90
CA LEU A 296 -18.26 20.01 -3.51
C LEU A 296 -18.64 19.58 -4.94
N ARG A 297 -17.65 19.54 -5.83
CA ARG A 297 -17.72 18.94 -7.16
C ARG A 297 -16.62 17.89 -7.31
N VAL A 298 -16.94 16.78 -7.97
CA VAL A 298 -15.98 15.72 -8.31
C VAL A 298 -15.61 15.77 -9.79
N ILE A 299 -14.32 15.88 -10.06
CA ILE A 299 -13.75 15.98 -11.41
C ILE A 299 -12.86 14.77 -11.63
N SER A 300 -13.08 14.05 -12.73
CA SER A 300 -12.21 12.97 -13.16
C SER A 300 -11.01 13.52 -13.93
N ILE A 301 -9.82 12.97 -13.66
CA ILE A 301 -8.54 13.42 -14.23
C ILE A 301 -7.77 12.21 -14.79
N ASP A 302 -7.21 12.34 -15.99
CA ASP A 302 -6.35 11.31 -16.58
C ASP A 302 -4.91 11.31 -16.03
N ASP A 303 -4.06 10.44 -16.57
CA ASP A 303 -2.66 10.28 -16.17
C ASP A 303 -1.76 11.46 -16.56
N GLU A 304 -2.22 12.34 -17.47
CA GLU A 304 -1.53 13.58 -17.86
C GLU A 304 -2.02 14.80 -17.07
N GLY A 305 -3.09 14.65 -16.27
CA GLY A 305 -3.65 15.73 -15.47
C GLY A 305 -4.78 16.51 -16.16
N PHE A 306 -5.28 16.04 -17.30
CA PHE A 306 -6.40 16.68 -17.99
C PHE A 306 -7.75 16.23 -17.42
N ILE A 307 -8.71 17.15 -17.42
CA ILE A 307 -10.07 16.87 -16.99
C ILE A 307 -10.74 16.00 -18.05
N THR A 308 -11.21 14.82 -17.64
CA THR A 308 -11.93 13.91 -18.52
C THR A 308 -13.45 14.02 -18.36
N GLY A 309 -13.93 14.52 -17.22
CA GLY A 309 -15.36 14.81 -17.01
C GLY A 309 -15.72 15.12 -15.56
N THR A 310 -17.01 15.33 -15.31
CA THR A 310 -17.57 15.50 -13.97
C THR A 310 -18.22 14.20 -13.52
N VAL A 311 -17.89 13.72 -12.33
CA VAL A 311 -18.38 12.45 -11.81
C VAL A 311 -19.65 12.65 -11.01
N LYS A 312 -20.58 11.69 -11.13
CA LYS A 312 -21.83 11.69 -10.38
C LYS A 312 -21.54 11.72 -8.88
N SER A 313 -22.04 12.76 -8.22
CA SER A 313 -21.95 12.96 -6.79
C SER A 313 -23.19 13.67 -6.26
N TRP A 314 -23.56 13.40 -5.01
CA TRP A 314 -24.74 13.96 -4.36
C TRP A 314 -24.59 13.92 -2.83
N PHE A 315 -25.46 14.64 -2.12
CA PHE A 315 -25.59 14.51 -0.67
C PHE A 315 -26.71 13.53 -0.30
N ASP A 316 -26.44 12.66 0.65
CA ASP A 316 -27.41 11.78 1.32
C ASP A 316 -27.34 12.06 2.83
N GLY A 317 -28.15 13.01 3.30
CA GLY A 317 -28.01 13.58 4.64
C GLY A 317 -26.71 14.37 4.80
N ASP A 318 -25.85 13.93 5.72
CA ASP A 318 -24.53 14.54 5.99
C ASP A 318 -23.39 13.90 5.17
N ASP A 319 -23.67 12.80 4.47
CA ASP A 319 -22.68 12.12 3.64
C ASP A 319 -22.64 12.72 2.23
N PHE A 320 -21.45 13.07 1.76
CA PHE A 320 -21.18 13.30 0.35
C PHE A 320 -20.87 11.96 -0.31
N VAL A 321 -21.64 11.61 -1.33
CA VAL A 321 -21.59 10.32 -2.02
C VAL A 321 -21.04 10.50 -3.42
N ILE A 322 -20.11 9.63 -3.80
CA ILE A 322 -19.46 9.61 -5.10
C ILE A 322 -19.59 8.21 -5.69
N ALA A 323 -20.07 8.11 -6.93
CA ALA A 323 -20.10 6.85 -7.68
C ALA A 323 -19.02 6.88 -8.77
N ILE A 324 -18.01 6.01 -8.64
CA ILE A 324 -16.87 5.91 -9.57
C ILE A 324 -16.93 4.61 -10.40
N GLY A 325 -16.19 4.58 -11.51
CA GLY A 325 -15.97 3.40 -12.35
C GLY A 325 -16.95 3.19 -13.50
N GLN A 326 -18.00 4.01 -13.63
CA GLN A 326 -18.97 3.92 -14.73
C GLN A 326 -18.67 4.97 -15.82
N GLU A 327 -19.05 6.22 -15.57
CA GLU A 327 -18.77 7.34 -16.48
C GLU A 327 -17.45 8.01 -16.08
N PHE A 328 -16.66 8.42 -17.08
CA PHE A 328 -15.36 9.06 -16.87
C PHE A 328 -14.44 8.24 -15.95
N ALA A 329 -14.41 6.91 -16.14
CA ALA A 329 -13.60 6.04 -15.32
C ALA A 329 -12.11 6.37 -15.48
N GLN A 330 -11.50 6.79 -14.37
CA GLN A 330 -10.07 7.08 -14.24
C GLN A 330 -9.55 6.53 -12.91
N ILE A 331 -8.23 6.57 -12.71
CA ILE A 331 -7.67 6.26 -11.40
C ILE A 331 -7.71 7.47 -10.46
N TYR A 332 -7.75 8.70 -10.98
CA TYR A 332 -7.72 9.95 -10.20
C TYR A 332 -9.01 10.75 -10.29
N TYR A 333 -9.47 11.23 -9.13
CA TYR A 333 -10.64 12.09 -9.00
C TYR A 333 -10.33 13.23 -8.03
N LEU A 334 -10.48 14.46 -8.48
CA LEU A 334 -10.27 15.67 -7.67
C LEU A 334 -11.62 16.16 -7.14
N ILE A 335 -11.73 16.35 -5.84
CA ILE A 335 -12.95 16.82 -5.18
C ILE A 335 -12.67 18.23 -4.64
N GLN A 336 -13.39 19.22 -5.14
CA GLN A 336 -13.13 20.63 -4.84
C GLN A 336 -14.39 21.37 -4.42
N ALA A 337 -14.25 22.23 -3.43
CA ALA A 337 -15.27 23.23 -3.13
C ALA A 337 -15.34 24.26 -4.27
N GLN A 338 -16.56 24.56 -4.72
CA GLN A 338 -16.84 25.54 -5.77
C GLN A 338 -16.84 26.99 -5.28
#